data_AF-A0A2D6S5R8-F1
#
_entry.id   AF-A0A2D6S5R8-F1
#
_cell.length_a   1.000
_cell.length_b   1.000
_cell.length_c   1.000
_cell.angle_alpha   90.00
_cell.angle_beta   90.00
_cell.angle_gamma   90.00
#
_symmetry.space_group_name_H-M   'P 1'
#
loop_
_entity.id
_entity.type
_entity.pdbx_description
1 polymer ?
#
loop_
_entity_poly.entity_id
_entity_poly.type
_entity_poly.pdbx_seq_one_letter_code
_entity_poly.pdbx_strand_id
1 'polypeptide(L)'
;WDVDTSKTPIAFGVQGVLYLTDTAENQGGFQCIPGFHKQFYNWVKTQPADRNFHSPDLTDLEVKPIAGQAGDLLIWHRLLAHGNGYNRSKEPRLAQYITMSPAKEGNQNSRRQRIQAWQERRPTSDWPGDPREWEHKHGTTAELTSLGKKLLGAESW
;
A
#
# COMPACT_ATOMS: atom_id res chain seq x y z
N TRP A 1 1.13 11.08 -0.60
CA TRP A 1 1.70 9.85 0.01
C TRP A 1 0.73 9.26 1.01
N ASP A 2 0.76 7.94 1.18
CA ASP A 2 -0.04 7.22 2.21
C ASP A 2 0.74 7.04 3.53
N VAL A 3 1.93 7.62 3.61
CA VAL A 3 2.74 7.73 4.82
C VAL A 3 2.87 9.19 5.21
N ASP A 4 2.85 9.44 6.50
CA ASP A 4 3.26 10.72 7.10
C ASP A 4 4.77 10.97 6.82
N THR A 5 5.03 11.76 5.79
CA THR A 5 6.39 12.12 5.36
C THR A 5 7.00 13.28 6.15
N SER A 6 6.31 13.78 7.19
CA SER A 6 6.87 14.76 8.12
C SER A 6 7.79 14.10 9.17
N LYS A 7 7.59 12.80 9.44
CA LYS A 7 8.36 12.04 10.44
C LYS A 7 9.70 11.58 9.88
N THR A 8 10.77 11.84 10.62
CA THR A 8 12.14 11.42 10.27
C THR A 8 12.74 10.53 11.37
N PRO A 9 13.46 9.44 11.03
CA PRO A 9 13.62 8.89 9.68
C PRO A 9 12.34 8.22 9.18
N ILE A 10 12.10 8.30 7.86
CA ILE A 10 11.00 7.57 7.23
C ILE A 10 11.40 6.10 7.17
N ALA A 11 10.67 5.24 7.88
CA ALA A 11 10.98 3.81 7.92
C ALA A 11 10.97 3.19 6.52
N PHE A 12 11.86 2.28 6.20
CA PHE A 12 11.83 1.59 4.91
C PHE A 12 10.54 0.77 4.72
N GLY A 13 10.05 0.70 3.49
CA GLY A 13 8.90 -0.10 3.10
C GLY A 13 8.55 0.10 1.62
N VAL A 14 7.94 -0.91 1.04
CA VAL A 14 7.38 -0.86 -0.32
C VAL A 14 5.89 -1.11 -0.26
N GLN A 15 5.16 -0.48 -1.16
CA GLN A 15 3.77 -0.78 -1.42
C GLN A 15 3.68 -1.43 -2.79
N GLY A 16 2.56 -2.08 -3.05
CA GLY A 16 2.33 -2.80 -4.28
C GLY A 16 0.86 -2.93 -4.59
N VAL A 17 0.59 -3.14 -5.87
CA VAL A 17 -0.76 -3.41 -6.38
C VAL A 17 -0.66 -4.55 -7.40
N LEU A 18 -1.44 -5.59 -7.16
CA LEU A 18 -1.67 -6.68 -8.10
C LEU A 18 -2.86 -6.31 -8.98
N TYR A 19 -2.66 -6.31 -10.29
CA TYR A 19 -3.71 -6.09 -11.27
C TYR A 19 -4.53 -7.37 -11.42
N LEU A 20 -5.82 -7.33 -11.06
CA LEU A 20 -6.70 -8.51 -11.16
C LEU A 20 -7.37 -8.62 -12.53
N THR A 21 -7.38 -7.52 -13.28
CA THR A 21 -7.84 -7.42 -14.66
C THR A 21 -6.87 -6.54 -15.44
N ASP A 22 -6.87 -6.69 -16.76
CA ASP A 22 -6.19 -5.74 -17.64
C ASP A 22 -6.67 -4.31 -17.32
N THR A 23 -5.71 -3.40 -17.16
CA THR A 23 -5.95 -2.03 -16.75
C THR A 23 -5.12 -1.10 -17.63
N ALA A 24 -5.77 -0.39 -18.54
CA ALA A 24 -5.17 0.64 -19.37
C ALA A 24 -4.91 1.95 -18.60
N GLU A 25 -4.07 2.80 -19.17
CA GLU A 25 -3.62 4.07 -18.55
C GLU A 25 -4.78 5.01 -18.19
N ASN A 26 -5.89 4.96 -18.94
CA ASN A 26 -7.06 5.80 -18.71
C ASN A 26 -8.11 5.19 -17.76
N GLN A 27 -7.87 4.01 -17.17
CA GLN A 27 -8.82 3.32 -16.28
C GLN A 27 -8.73 3.75 -14.80
N GLY A 28 -8.02 4.83 -14.50
CA GLY A 28 -7.86 5.30 -13.11
C GLY A 28 -6.98 4.38 -12.26
N GLY A 29 -6.02 3.73 -12.91
CA GLY A 29 -5.00 2.89 -12.28
C GLY A 29 -4.02 3.66 -11.42
N PHE A 30 -2.96 2.96 -11.01
CA PHE A 30 -1.83 3.57 -10.35
C PHE A 30 -1.18 4.63 -11.24
N GLN A 31 -0.86 5.79 -10.67
CA GLN A 31 -0.03 6.81 -11.30
C GLN A 31 1.03 7.29 -10.32
N CYS A 32 2.19 7.67 -10.84
CA CYS A 32 3.29 8.14 -10.02
C CYS A 32 4.11 9.22 -10.73
N ILE A 33 5.05 9.80 -10.00
CA ILE A 33 6.10 10.66 -10.56
C ILE A 33 7.37 9.81 -10.61
N PRO A 34 7.77 9.28 -11.78
CA PRO A 34 8.88 8.36 -11.89
C PRO A 34 10.17 8.92 -11.27
N GLY A 35 10.84 8.13 -10.44
CA GLY A 35 12.10 8.54 -9.81
C GLY A 35 11.98 9.50 -8.62
N PHE A 36 10.78 10.00 -8.27
CA PHE A 36 10.62 11.01 -7.20
C PHE A 36 11.21 10.56 -5.85
N HIS A 37 11.11 9.27 -5.51
CA HIS A 37 11.68 8.70 -4.29
C HIS A 37 13.19 8.95 -4.14
N LYS A 38 13.93 9.11 -5.25
CA LYS A 38 15.38 9.41 -5.26
C LYS A 38 15.67 10.88 -4.93
N GLN A 39 14.70 11.76 -5.16
CA GLN A 39 14.83 13.20 -5.00
C GLN A 39 14.10 13.72 -3.75
N PHE A 40 13.22 12.90 -3.15
CA PHE A 40 12.36 13.26 -2.02
C PHE A 40 13.10 14.05 -0.92
N TYR A 41 14.26 13.58 -0.46
CA TYR A 41 14.99 14.24 0.64
C TYR A 41 15.58 15.60 0.28
N ASN A 42 15.84 15.87 -1.00
CA ASN A 42 16.25 17.19 -1.45
C ASN A 42 15.04 18.08 -1.68
N TRP A 43 14.01 17.54 -2.34
CA TRP A 43 12.75 18.23 -2.58
C TRP A 43 12.11 18.71 -1.28
N VAL A 44 12.00 17.85 -0.26
CA VAL A 44 11.30 18.16 1.00
C VAL A 44 11.92 19.33 1.77
N LYS A 45 13.22 19.61 1.59
CA LYS A 45 13.93 20.74 2.22
C LYS A 45 13.49 22.09 1.64
N THR A 46 12.92 22.10 0.44
CA THR A 46 12.42 23.31 -0.25
C THR A 46 10.97 23.63 0.13
N GLN A 47 10.30 22.71 0.83
CA GLN A 47 8.88 22.80 1.09
C GLN A 47 8.58 23.46 2.44
N PRO A 48 7.41 24.11 2.59
CA PRO A 48 6.95 24.61 3.88
C PRO A 48 6.89 23.52 4.96
N ALA A 49 7.06 23.93 6.22
CA ALA A 49 7.01 23.02 7.37
C ALA A 49 5.62 22.37 7.53
N ASP A 50 4.56 23.09 7.14
CA ASP A 50 3.14 22.71 7.23
C ASP A 50 2.58 22.09 5.93
N ARG A 51 3.46 21.68 4.99
CA ARG A 51 3.02 21.08 3.72
C ARG A 51 2.04 19.92 3.92
N ASN A 52 1.05 19.84 3.05
CA ASN A 52 0.18 18.67 2.99
C ASN A 52 0.87 17.53 2.24
N PHE A 53 1.33 16.51 2.96
CA PHE A 53 1.95 15.33 2.35
C PHE A 53 0.96 14.43 1.58
N HIS A 54 -0.35 14.60 1.73
CA HIS A 54 -1.32 13.90 0.89
C HIS A 54 -1.48 14.55 -0.48
N SER A 55 -1.26 15.86 -0.58
CA SER A 55 -1.48 16.65 -1.80
C SER A 55 -0.32 17.64 -2.02
N PRO A 56 0.88 17.14 -2.40
CA PRO A 56 1.99 18.02 -2.75
C PRO A 56 1.67 18.84 -4.00
N ASP A 57 2.32 19.99 -4.14
CA ASP A 57 2.34 20.70 -5.42
C ASP A 57 3.04 19.84 -6.47
N LEU A 58 2.35 19.62 -7.59
CA LEU A 58 2.81 18.81 -8.72
C LEU A 58 3.21 19.67 -9.93
N THR A 59 3.24 21.00 -9.77
CA THR A 59 3.70 21.91 -10.82
C THR A 59 5.08 21.47 -11.32
N ASP A 60 5.23 21.41 -12.64
CA ASP A 60 6.44 20.95 -13.35
C ASP A 60 6.85 19.47 -13.10
N LEU A 61 6.00 18.66 -12.47
CA LEU A 61 6.22 17.22 -12.30
C LEU A 61 5.41 16.42 -13.32
N GLU A 62 6.09 15.47 -13.98
CA GLU A 62 5.42 14.53 -14.89
C GLU A 62 4.75 13.39 -14.11
N VAL A 63 3.43 13.42 -14.06
CA VAL A 63 2.62 12.32 -13.53
C VAL A 63 2.39 11.29 -14.64
N LYS A 64 2.84 10.06 -14.41
CA LYS A 64 2.75 8.94 -15.34
C LYS A 64 1.76 7.88 -14.86
N PRO A 65 0.67 7.61 -15.60
CA PRO A 65 -0.17 6.45 -15.39
C PRO A 65 0.59 5.16 -15.72
N ILE A 66 0.36 4.10 -14.96
CA ILE A 66 0.97 2.78 -15.17
C ILE A 66 -0.14 1.79 -15.49
N ALA A 67 -0.22 1.42 -16.77
CA ALA A 67 -1.04 0.29 -17.21
C ALA A 67 -0.43 -1.04 -16.74
N GLY A 68 -1.26 -2.07 -16.68
CA GLY A 68 -0.84 -3.43 -16.33
C GLY A 68 -1.83 -4.47 -16.87
N GLN A 69 -1.36 -5.69 -17.06
CA GLN A 69 -2.19 -6.83 -17.43
C GLN A 69 -2.61 -7.61 -16.19
N ALA A 70 -3.66 -8.42 -16.31
CA ALA A 70 -4.08 -9.32 -15.23
C ALA A 70 -2.90 -10.21 -14.79
N GLY A 71 -2.60 -10.18 -13.49
CA GLY A 71 -1.47 -10.90 -12.88
C GLY A 71 -0.20 -10.07 -12.67
N ASP A 72 -0.10 -8.88 -13.25
CA ASP A 72 1.05 -8.00 -13.01
C ASP A 72 1.07 -7.51 -11.56
N LEU A 73 2.24 -7.56 -10.92
CA LEU A 73 2.49 -6.98 -9.60
C LEU A 73 3.39 -5.75 -9.74
N LEU A 74 2.80 -4.56 -9.58
CA LEU A 74 3.56 -3.33 -9.49
C LEU A 74 4.00 -3.09 -8.04
N ILE A 75 5.28 -2.77 -7.85
CA ILE A 75 5.87 -2.49 -6.53
C ILE A 75 6.55 -1.12 -6.57
N TRP A 76 6.37 -0.30 -5.54
CA TRP A 76 7.03 0.99 -5.41
C TRP A 76 7.55 1.26 -4.01
N HIS A 77 8.61 2.06 -3.94
CA HIS A 77 9.12 2.59 -2.67
C HIS A 77 8.10 3.55 -2.05
N ARG A 78 7.88 3.50 -0.73
CA ARG A 78 6.90 4.35 -0.03
C ARG A 78 7.10 5.87 -0.21
N LEU A 79 8.30 6.30 -0.62
CA LEU A 79 8.63 7.70 -0.90
C LEU A 79 8.32 8.12 -2.34
N LEU A 80 7.92 7.20 -3.21
CA LEU A 80 7.47 7.57 -4.54
C LEU A 80 6.19 8.39 -4.41
N ALA A 81 6.14 9.59 -4.98
CA ALA A 81 4.89 10.33 -5.09
C ALA A 81 3.96 9.54 -6.02
N HIS A 82 2.78 9.18 -5.51
CA HIS A 82 1.83 8.32 -6.20
C HIS A 82 0.39 8.64 -5.80
N GLY A 83 -0.54 8.14 -6.60
CA GLY A 83 -1.96 8.16 -6.34
C GLY A 83 -2.71 7.31 -7.37
N ASN A 84 -4.03 7.39 -7.34
CA ASN A 84 -4.88 6.82 -8.38
C ASN A 84 -5.26 7.91 -9.38
N GLY A 85 -5.25 7.58 -10.67
CA GLY A 85 -5.72 8.48 -11.72
C GLY A 85 -7.24 8.57 -11.79
N TYR A 86 -7.76 9.50 -12.59
CA TYR A 86 -9.17 9.55 -12.94
C TYR A 86 -9.51 8.43 -13.93
N ASN A 87 -10.55 7.64 -13.62
CA ASN A 87 -11.07 6.67 -14.57
C ASN A 87 -11.90 7.41 -15.64
N ARG A 88 -11.39 7.40 -16.87
CA ARG A 88 -12.03 7.98 -18.07
C ARG A 88 -12.47 6.89 -19.06
N SER A 89 -12.41 5.64 -18.65
CA SER A 89 -12.84 4.48 -19.44
C SER A 89 -14.29 4.09 -19.11
N LYS A 90 -14.76 3.00 -19.71
CA LYS A 90 -16.05 2.36 -19.40
C LYS A 90 -15.91 1.16 -18.46
N GLU A 91 -14.69 0.78 -18.11
CA GLU A 91 -14.38 -0.47 -17.43
C GLU A 91 -13.95 -0.20 -15.97
N PRO A 92 -14.35 -1.04 -15.01
CA PRO A 92 -13.88 -0.93 -13.64
C PRO A 92 -12.41 -1.36 -13.54
N ARG A 93 -11.74 -0.88 -12.50
CA ARG A 93 -10.40 -1.33 -12.13
C ARG A 93 -10.50 -2.31 -10.96
N LEU A 94 -10.05 -3.55 -11.16
CA LEU A 94 -9.96 -4.55 -10.10
C LEU A 94 -8.49 -4.73 -9.70
N ALA A 95 -8.20 -4.53 -8.43
CA ALA A 95 -6.84 -4.51 -7.91
C ALA A 95 -6.78 -5.01 -6.46
N GLN A 96 -5.67 -5.66 -6.10
CA GLN A 96 -5.36 -6.04 -4.73
C GLN A 96 -4.12 -5.28 -4.25
N TYR A 97 -4.27 -4.49 -3.19
CA TYR A 97 -3.15 -3.78 -2.58
C TYR A 97 -2.36 -4.71 -1.66
N ILE A 98 -1.03 -4.69 -1.78
CA ILE A 98 -0.10 -5.49 -1.00
C ILE A 98 1.00 -4.57 -0.49
N THR A 99 1.14 -4.42 0.82
CA THR A 99 2.22 -3.63 1.42
C THR A 99 3.25 -4.54 2.09
N MET A 100 4.53 -4.23 1.93
CA MET A 100 5.63 -5.03 2.48
C MET A 100 6.56 -4.12 3.27
N SER A 101 6.93 -4.57 4.47
CA SER A 101 7.86 -3.88 5.35
C SER A 101 8.69 -4.90 6.11
N PRO A 102 9.92 -4.55 6.56
CA PRO A 102 10.73 -5.45 7.37
C PRO A 102 9.96 -5.96 8.59
N ALA A 103 10.18 -7.23 8.93
CA ALA A 103 9.58 -7.83 10.10
C ALA A 103 10.03 -7.09 11.38
N LYS A 104 9.07 -6.66 12.20
CA LYS A 104 9.32 -5.97 13.48
C LYS A 104 9.10 -6.94 14.63
N GLU A 105 10.02 -7.91 14.81
CA GLU A 105 9.86 -8.99 15.81
C GLU A 105 9.72 -8.47 17.24
N GLY A 106 10.36 -7.34 17.57
CA GLY A 106 10.24 -6.71 18.89
C GLY A 106 8.85 -6.14 19.21
N ASN A 107 7.98 -5.94 18.21
CA ASN A 107 6.65 -5.37 18.43
C ASN A 107 5.59 -6.49 18.65
N GLN A 108 5.56 -7.01 19.87
CA GLN A 108 4.66 -8.11 20.25
C GLN A 108 3.17 -7.74 20.14
N ASN A 109 2.80 -6.47 20.36
CA ASN A 109 1.41 -6.02 20.21
C ASN A 109 0.96 -6.11 18.75
N SER A 110 1.74 -5.53 17.83
CA SER A 110 1.45 -5.58 16.39
C SER A 110 1.45 -7.02 15.86
N ARG A 111 2.37 -7.87 16.34
CA ARG A 111 2.40 -9.29 16.01
C ARG A 111 1.12 -10.01 16.43
N ARG A 112 0.72 -9.89 17.71
CA ARG A 112 -0.52 -10.49 18.21
C ARG A 112 -1.75 -10.02 17.44
N GLN A 113 -1.83 -8.73 17.16
CA GLN A 113 -2.94 -8.16 16.41
C GLN A 113 -3.06 -8.74 15.00
N ARG A 114 -1.94 -8.89 14.26
CA ARG A 114 -1.97 -9.51 12.93
C ARG A 114 -2.40 -10.98 12.98
N ILE A 115 -1.90 -11.74 13.96
CA ILE A 115 -2.26 -13.15 14.13
C ILE A 115 -3.76 -13.28 14.43
N GLN A 116 -4.28 -12.46 15.35
CA GLN A 116 -5.70 -12.45 15.69
C GLN A 116 -6.55 -12.04 14.48
N ALA A 117 -6.15 -10.99 13.75
CA ALA A 117 -6.82 -10.55 12.53
C ALA A 117 -6.95 -11.68 11.49
N TRP A 118 -5.90 -12.49 11.31
CA TRP A 118 -5.96 -13.66 10.43
C TRP A 118 -6.86 -14.78 10.98
N GLN A 119 -6.72 -15.14 12.26
CA GLN A 119 -7.51 -16.22 12.88
C GLN A 119 -9.01 -15.91 12.88
N GLU A 120 -9.35 -14.67 13.19
CA GLU A 120 -10.73 -14.19 13.30
C GLU A 120 -11.25 -13.61 11.98
N ARG A 121 -10.41 -13.43 10.95
CA ARG A 121 -10.78 -12.75 9.68
C ARG A 121 -11.41 -11.38 9.94
N ARG A 122 -10.69 -10.58 10.72
CA ARG A 122 -11.09 -9.23 11.16
C ARG A 122 -10.04 -8.20 10.76
N PRO A 123 -10.44 -6.94 10.53
CA PRO A 123 -9.48 -5.86 10.31
C PRO A 123 -8.60 -5.66 11.55
N THR A 124 -7.40 -5.10 11.35
CA THR A 124 -6.62 -4.52 12.45
C THR A 124 -7.24 -3.19 12.90
N SER A 125 -6.86 -2.68 14.08
CA SER A 125 -7.46 -1.48 14.71
C SER A 125 -7.48 -0.24 13.84
N ASP A 126 -6.52 -0.13 12.92
CA ASP A 126 -6.34 1.02 12.05
C ASP A 126 -7.33 1.02 10.86
N TRP A 127 -8.12 -0.04 10.69
CA TRP A 127 -9.06 -0.19 9.60
C TRP A 127 -10.48 -0.48 10.11
N PRO A 128 -11.51 0.22 9.59
CA PRO A 128 -12.88 0.07 10.09
C PRO A 128 -13.50 -1.30 9.76
N GLY A 129 -13.05 -1.96 8.69
CA GLY A 129 -13.58 -3.23 8.20
C GLY A 129 -15.00 -3.14 7.63
N ASP A 130 -15.60 -4.31 7.38
CA ASP A 130 -17.00 -4.43 6.96
C ASP A 130 -17.91 -4.44 8.21
N PRO A 131 -18.84 -3.47 8.36
CA PRO A 131 -19.74 -3.40 9.52
C PRO A 131 -20.68 -4.62 9.65
N ARG A 132 -20.85 -5.41 8.59
CA ARG A 132 -21.63 -6.67 8.63
C ARG A 132 -20.83 -7.82 9.25
N GLU A 133 -19.51 -7.67 9.33
CA GLU A 133 -18.55 -8.69 9.76
C GLU A 133 -18.60 -9.95 8.88
N TRP A 134 -18.80 -9.75 7.57
CA TRP A 134 -19.09 -10.85 6.64
C TRP A 134 -17.95 -11.89 6.59
N GLU A 135 -16.71 -11.44 6.44
CA GLU A 135 -15.53 -12.33 6.40
C GLU A 135 -15.34 -13.10 7.73
N HIS A 136 -15.57 -12.44 8.87
CA HIS A 136 -15.50 -13.09 10.17
C HIS A 136 -16.55 -14.20 10.32
N LYS A 137 -17.80 -13.92 9.95
CA LYS A 137 -18.95 -14.83 10.14
C LYS A 137 -19.03 -15.95 9.11
N HIS A 138 -18.58 -15.70 7.89
CA HIS A 138 -18.82 -16.59 6.74
C HIS A 138 -17.53 -17.01 6.01
N GLY A 139 -16.42 -16.33 6.24
CA GLY A 139 -15.15 -16.63 5.58
C GLY A 139 -14.47 -17.88 6.16
N THR A 140 -13.60 -18.47 5.34
CA THR A 140 -12.70 -19.55 5.75
C THR A 140 -11.33 -18.95 6.08
N THR A 141 -10.73 -19.34 7.21
CA THR A 141 -9.36 -18.91 7.53
C THR A 141 -8.41 -19.48 6.48
N ALA A 142 -7.57 -18.63 5.90
CA ALA A 142 -6.58 -19.07 4.93
C ALA A 142 -5.56 -20.02 5.58
N GLU A 143 -5.30 -21.16 4.94
CA GLU A 143 -4.21 -22.06 5.34
C GLU A 143 -2.87 -21.45 4.93
N LEU A 144 -1.97 -21.29 5.90
CA LEU A 144 -0.68 -20.65 5.67
C LEU A 144 0.40 -21.68 5.36
N THR A 145 1.17 -21.42 4.30
CA THR A 145 2.45 -22.09 4.05
C THR A 145 3.46 -21.75 5.15
N SER A 146 4.57 -22.48 5.22
CA SER A 146 5.67 -22.16 6.16
C SER A 146 6.15 -20.70 6.03
N LEU A 147 6.28 -20.19 4.79
CA LEU A 147 6.62 -18.79 4.57
C LEU A 147 5.50 -17.85 5.04
N GLY A 148 4.23 -18.18 4.77
CA GLY A 148 3.08 -17.39 5.21
C GLY A 148 3.02 -17.24 6.74
N LYS A 149 3.35 -18.30 7.47
CA LYS A 149 3.42 -18.28 8.94
C LYS A 149 4.54 -17.35 9.44
N LYS A 150 5.72 -17.37 8.83
CA LYS A 150 6.82 -16.43 9.15
C LYS A 150 6.46 -14.98 8.83
N LEU A 151 5.87 -14.72 7.67
CA LEU A 151 5.45 -13.38 7.25
C LEU A 151 4.36 -12.81 8.16
N LEU A 152 3.37 -13.62 8.54
CA LEU A 152 2.36 -13.23 9.54
C LEU A 152 3.01 -12.94 10.91
N GLY A 153 4.03 -13.73 11.24
CA GLY A 153 4.70 -13.77 12.52
C GLY A 153 4.21 -14.91 13.41
N ALA A 154 3.40 -15.86 12.92
CA ALA A 154 3.00 -17.04 13.70
C ALA A 154 4.20 -17.93 14.05
N GLU A 155 5.21 -17.98 13.18
CA GLU A 155 6.51 -18.60 13.40
C GLU A 155 7.61 -17.53 13.33
N SER A 156 8.73 -17.73 14.03
CA SER A 156 9.92 -16.86 13.92
C SER A 156 10.68 -17.13 12.62
N TRP A 157 11.52 -16.18 12.19
CA TRP A 157 12.39 -16.36 11.02
C TRP A 157 13.40 -17.49 11.21
#